data_AF-K1YUD0-F1
#
_entry.id   AF-K1YUD0-F1
#
_cell.length_a   1.000
_cell.length_b   1.000
_cell.length_c   1.000
_cell.angle_alpha   90.00
_cell.angle_beta   90.00
_cell.angle_gamma   90.00
#
_symmetry.space_group_name_H-M   'P 1'
#
loop_
_entity.id
_entity.type
_entity.pdbx_description
1 polymer ?
#
loop_
_entity_poly.entity_id
_entity_poly.type
_entity_poly.pdbx_seq_one_letter_code
_entity_poly.pdbx_strand_id
1 'polypeptide(L)'
;MVFAIQGGNLLKNAVGYNGHFEVLKTYLSRDYLWNTVRQMGGAYGCFIQFGQLSGNLAFVSYRDPQVKKTYDAYQGVPAVVAGLDLPEKVLEQLIIGTYGNFDPLQSAAAKGATARNDFLNGIDVAYKEQRLAEIVHSTVADLKSFAAAFAEMMPKSYRVIIGNRAKIEADRSLFDVLIDL
;
A
#
# COMPACT_ATOMS: atom_id res chain seq x y z
N MET A 1 8.86 -18.30 10.32
CA MET A 1 8.29 -17.01 9.85
C MET A 1 8.71 -16.80 8.40
N VAL A 2 7.96 -15.98 7.67
CA VAL A 2 8.19 -15.64 6.27
C VAL A 2 8.11 -14.13 6.06
N PHE A 3 8.51 -13.71 4.88
CA PHE A 3 8.31 -12.38 4.31
C PHE A 3 7.50 -12.59 3.03
N ALA A 4 6.22 -12.26 3.05
CA ALA A 4 5.34 -12.43 1.90
C ALA A 4 5.15 -11.09 1.21
N ILE A 5 5.31 -11.09 -0.11
CA ILE A 5 5.14 -9.93 -0.97
C ILE A 5 4.15 -10.31 -2.07
N GLN A 6 3.18 -9.42 -2.33
CA GLN A 6 2.39 -9.44 -3.55
C GLN A 6 2.36 -8.05 -4.16
N GLY A 7 2.78 -7.91 -5.42
CA GLY A 7 2.88 -6.59 -6.04
C GLY A 7 2.71 -6.61 -7.55
N GLY A 8 2.38 -5.45 -8.10
CA GLY A 8 2.15 -5.23 -9.52
C GLY A 8 2.11 -3.74 -9.84
N ASN A 9 1.78 -3.41 -11.09
CA ASN A 9 1.53 -2.04 -11.48
C ASN A 9 0.06 -1.70 -11.21
N LEU A 10 -0.19 -0.84 -10.22
CA LEU A 10 -1.54 -0.40 -9.86
C LEU A 10 -2.02 0.69 -10.82
N LEU A 11 -1.15 1.67 -11.09
CA LEU A 11 -1.44 2.86 -11.88
C LEU A 11 -0.47 2.94 -13.06
N LYS A 12 -0.91 2.53 -14.25
CA LYS A 12 -0.04 2.50 -15.44
C LYS A 12 0.52 3.89 -15.72
N ASN A 13 1.85 3.99 -15.78
CA ASN A 13 2.56 5.26 -15.93
C ASN A 13 2.18 6.32 -14.88
N ALA A 14 1.81 5.87 -13.66
CA ALA A 14 1.29 6.71 -12.58
C ALA A 14 0.01 7.51 -12.92
N VAL A 15 -0.68 7.18 -14.02
CA VAL A 15 -1.92 7.84 -14.41
C VAL A 15 -2.99 7.57 -13.36
N GLY A 16 -3.66 8.62 -12.90
CA GLY A 16 -4.70 8.55 -11.87
C GLY A 16 -4.16 8.61 -10.43
N TYR A 17 -2.84 8.76 -10.23
CA TYR A 17 -2.31 9.03 -8.90
C TYR A 17 -2.69 10.44 -8.44
N ASN A 18 -3.20 10.53 -7.21
CA ASN A 18 -3.59 11.78 -6.56
C ASN A 18 -3.55 11.61 -5.02
N GLY A 19 -3.80 12.69 -4.28
CA GLY A 19 -3.81 12.71 -2.82
C GLY A 19 -4.83 11.77 -2.16
N HIS A 20 -5.96 11.49 -2.81
CA HIS A 20 -6.98 10.57 -2.28
C HIS A 20 -6.43 9.15 -2.12
N PHE A 21 -5.52 8.74 -3.01
CA PHE A 21 -4.85 7.45 -2.90
C PHE A 21 -4.01 7.33 -1.63
N GLU A 22 -3.39 8.42 -1.17
CA GLU A 22 -2.61 8.40 0.07
C GLU A 22 -3.49 8.13 1.29
N VAL A 23 -4.71 8.69 1.32
CA VAL A 23 -5.69 8.43 2.37
C VAL A 23 -6.14 6.97 2.31
N LEU A 24 -6.43 6.44 1.12
CA LEU A 24 -6.74 5.02 0.94
C LEU A 24 -5.59 4.11 1.40
N LYS A 25 -4.35 4.45 1.04
CA LYS A 25 -3.15 3.68 1.44
C LYS A 25 -2.96 3.70 2.95
N THR A 26 -3.22 4.83 3.61
CA THR A 26 -3.24 4.93 5.08
C THR A 26 -4.29 4.00 5.67
N TYR A 27 -5.52 3.99 5.14
CA TYR A 27 -6.58 3.07 5.57
C TYR A 27 -6.16 1.60 5.41
N LEU A 28 -5.72 1.20 4.21
CA LEU A 28 -5.32 -0.17 3.93
C LEU A 28 -4.17 -0.63 4.84
N SER A 29 -3.20 0.25 5.11
CA SER A 29 -2.03 -0.09 5.93
C SER A 29 -2.33 -0.13 7.43
N ARG A 30 -3.11 0.83 7.94
CA ARG A 30 -3.31 1.04 9.39
C ARG A 30 -4.58 0.38 9.93
N ASP A 31 -5.53 0.05 9.06
CA ASP A 31 -6.77 -0.62 9.46
C ASP A 31 -6.84 -2.02 8.84
N TYR A 32 -7.09 -2.13 7.53
CA TYR A 32 -7.37 -3.42 6.91
C TYR A 32 -6.25 -4.45 7.07
N LEU A 33 -5.03 -4.16 6.60
CA LEU A 33 -3.89 -5.09 6.67
C LEU A 33 -3.42 -5.25 8.11
N TRP A 34 -3.47 -4.18 8.91
CA TRP A 34 -3.13 -4.25 10.33
C TRP A 34 -4.03 -5.25 11.06
N ASN A 35 -5.34 -5.19 10.85
CA ASN A 35 -6.29 -6.10 11.48
C ASN A 35 -6.15 -7.53 10.91
N THR A 36 -6.08 -7.68 9.59
CA THR A 36 -6.11 -9.00 8.94
C THR A 36 -4.77 -9.75 8.98
N VAL A 37 -3.67 -9.10 8.65
CA VAL A 37 -2.33 -9.72 8.54
C VAL A 37 -1.60 -9.69 9.88
N ARG A 38 -1.67 -8.56 10.61
CA ARG A 38 -0.96 -8.42 11.89
C ARG A 38 -1.77 -8.93 13.08
N GLN A 39 -2.91 -8.33 13.42
CA GLN A 39 -3.66 -8.68 14.63
C GLN A 39 -4.20 -10.11 14.56
N MET A 40 -4.95 -10.44 13.51
CA MET A 40 -5.55 -11.77 13.34
C MET A 40 -4.61 -12.80 12.70
N GLY A 41 -3.62 -12.35 11.93
CA GLY A 41 -2.66 -13.23 11.26
C GLY A 41 -1.43 -13.56 12.11
N GLY A 42 -1.04 -12.67 13.04
CA GLY A 42 0.12 -12.83 13.90
C GLY A 42 1.44 -12.36 13.29
N ALA A 43 1.42 -11.69 12.13
CA ALA A 43 2.62 -11.09 11.56
C ALA A 43 3.14 -9.96 12.45
N TYR A 44 4.46 -9.77 12.53
CA TYR A 44 5.03 -8.66 13.29
C TYR A 44 4.70 -7.30 12.64
N GLY A 45 4.69 -7.24 11.32
CA GLY A 45 4.36 -6.03 10.57
C GLY A 45 3.76 -6.31 9.20
N CYS A 46 3.03 -5.33 8.70
CA CYS A 46 2.49 -5.30 7.35
C CYS A 46 2.45 -3.85 6.86
N PHE A 47 2.73 -3.63 5.58
CA PHE A 47 2.72 -2.29 4.98
C PHE A 47 2.55 -2.35 3.47
N ILE A 48 2.25 -1.19 2.89
CA ILE A 48 2.20 -0.98 1.45
C ILE A 48 3.43 -0.18 1.04
N GLN A 49 4.13 -0.68 0.01
CA GLN A 49 5.10 0.11 -0.73
C GLN A 49 4.46 0.59 -2.02
N PHE A 50 4.56 1.87 -2.32
CA PHE A 50 4.02 2.46 -3.53
C PHE A 50 5.03 3.43 -4.14
N GLY A 51 5.35 3.23 -5.41
CA GLY A 51 6.21 4.12 -6.18
C GLY A 51 5.38 5.12 -6.97
N GLN A 52 5.31 6.37 -6.51
CA GLN A 52 4.42 7.37 -7.11
C GLN A 52 4.68 7.68 -8.59
N LEU A 53 5.91 7.51 -9.07
CA LEU A 53 6.29 7.79 -10.46
C LEU A 53 6.07 6.58 -11.38
N SER A 54 6.17 5.36 -10.83
CA SER A 54 5.98 4.13 -11.60
C SER A 54 4.55 3.61 -11.52
N GLY A 55 3.82 3.98 -10.47
CA GLY A 55 2.53 3.40 -10.10
C GLY A 55 2.61 1.96 -9.62
N ASN A 56 3.80 1.44 -9.34
CA ASN A 56 3.98 0.11 -8.79
C ASN A 56 3.57 0.07 -7.32
N LEU A 57 2.79 -0.95 -6.94
CA LEU A 57 2.39 -1.22 -5.57
C LEU A 57 2.84 -2.62 -5.16
N ALA A 58 3.30 -2.76 -3.91
CA ALA A 58 3.52 -4.04 -3.26
C ALA A 58 2.92 -4.04 -1.85
N PHE A 59 2.15 -5.08 -1.55
CA PHE A 59 1.81 -5.46 -0.18
C PHE A 59 2.96 -6.28 0.40
N VAL A 60 3.33 -6.00 1.64
CA VAL A 60 4.45 -6.66 2.30
C VAL A 60 4.03 -7.08 3.71
N SER A 61 4.33 -8.33 4.08
CA SER A 61 4.33 -8.79 5.47
C SER A 61 5.75 -9.05 5.95
N TYR A 62 5.97 -8.82 7.24
CA TYR A 62 7.28 -8.89 7.88
C TYR A 62 7.20 -9.77 9.12
N ARG A 63 8.05 -10.81 9.17
CA ARG A 63 8.04 -11.88 10.18
C ARG A 63 6.62 -12.42 10.35
N ASP A 64 6.10 -12.99 9.29
CA ASP A 64 4.74 -13.50 9.20
C ASP A 64 4.70 -15.00 9.52
N PRO A 65 3.83 -15.49 10.42
CA PRO A 65 3.65 -16.91 10.63
C PRO A 65 2.75 -17.55 9.57
N GLN A 66 2.00 -16.78 8.79
CA GLN A 66 1.05 -17.24 7.80
C GLN A 66 1.60 -17.06 6.38
N VAL A 67 1.22 -17.97 5.47
CA VAL A 67 1.48 -17.81 4.04
C VAL A 67 0.15 -17.60 3.34
N LYS A 68 -0.69 -18.64 3.24
CA LYS A 68 -1.98 -18.55 2.56
C LYS A 68 -2.90 -17.45 3.08
N LYS A 69 -3.11 -17.35 4.40
CA LYS A 69 -4.00 -16.33 4.98
C LYS A 69 -3.60 -14.90 4.62
N THR A 70 -2.29 -14.64 4.50
CA THR A 70 -1.76 -13.33 4.13
C THR A 70 -2.03 -13.01 2.65
N TYR A 71 -1.79 -13.97 1.75
CA TYR A 71 -2.14 -13.80 0.34
C TYR A 71 -3.66 -13.68 0.13
N ASP A 72 -4.48 -14.41 0.88
CA ASP A 72 -5.94 -14.28 0.83
C ASP A 72 -6.38 -12.85 1.26
N ALA A 73 -5.74 -12.27 2.27
CA ALA A 73 -5.97 -10.87 2.66
C ALA A 73 -5.57 -9.88 1.55
N TYR A 74 -4.45 -10.11 0.87
CA TYR A 74 -4.05 -9.27 -0.27
C TYR A 74 -5.04 -9.36 -1.44
N GLN A 75 -5.53 -10.56 -1.75
CA GLN A 75 -6.54 -10.78 -2.80
C GLN A 75 -7.90 -10.15 -2.45
N GLY A 76 -8.19 -9.94 -1.17
CA GLY A 76 -9.43 -9.29 -0.71
C GLY A 76 -9.46 -7.77 -0.92
N VAL A 77 -8.31 -7.13 -1.15
CA VAL A 77 -8.20 -5.66 -1.23
C VAL A 77 -9.17 -5.03 -2.25
N PRO A 78 -9.34 -5.51 -3.50
CA PRO A 78 -10.28 -4.91 -4.43
C PRO A 78 -11.72 -4.83 -3.90
N ALA A 79 -12.18 -5.91 -3.25
CA ALA A 79 -13.52 -5.97 -2.67
C ALA A 79 -13.67 -5.03 -1.47
N VAL A 80 -12.63 -4.95 -0.63
CA VAL A 80 -12.59 -4.04 0.51
C VAL A 80 -12.63 -2.58 0.06
N VAL A 81 -11.88 -2.22 -0.99
CA VAL A 81 -11.89 -0.86 -1.55
C VAL A 81 -13.25 -0.55 -2.18
N ALA A 82 -13.83 -1.46 -2.96
CA ALA A 82 -15.15 -1.27 -3.57
C ALA A 82 -16.28 -1.11 -2.53
N GLY A 83 -16.25 -1.94 -1.50
CA GLY A 83 -17.23 -1.99 -0.42
C GLY A 83 -16.96 -1.02 0.73
N LEU A 84 -16.00 -0.11 0.59
CA LEU A 84 -15.55 0.76 1.67
C LEU A 84 -16.72 1.56 2.27
N ASP A 85 -16.93 1.47 3.57
CA ASP A 85 -17.91 2.28 4.27
C ASP A 85 -17.26 2.81 5.54
N LEU A 86 -17.08 4.12 5.60
CA LEU A 86 -16.34 4.77 6.67
C LEU A 86 -17.23 5.86 7.28
N PRO A 87 -17.45 5.83 8.61
CA PRO A 87 -18.01 6.97 9.31
C PRO A 87 -17.12 8.21 9.06
N GLU A 88 -17.75 9.38 8.95
CA GLU A 88 -17.08 10.66 8.70
C GLU A 88 -15.88 10.89 9.63
N LYS A 89 -16.07 10.65 10.93
CA LYS A 89 -15.00 10.76 11.94
C LYS A 89 -13.79 9.85 11.67
N VAL A 90 -14.00 8.66 11.11
CA VAL A 90 -12.91 7.75 10.74
C VAL A 90 -12.17 8.27 9.52
N LEU A 91 -12.90 8.78 8.53
CA LEU A 91 -12.31 9.42 7.36
C LEU A 91 -11.47 10.65 7.75
N GLU A 92 -11.96 11.51 8.63
CA GLU A 92 -11.20 12.64 9.18
C GLU A 92 -9.89 12.19 9.85
N GLN A 93 -9.93 11.13 10.66
CA GLN A 93 -8.73 10.59 11.30
C GLN A 93 -7.72 10.05 10.29
N LEU A 94 -8.19 9.42 9.20
CA LEU A 94 -7.35 8.97 8.11
C LEU A 94 -6.70 10.15 7.36
N ILE A 95 -7.46 11.23 7.12
CA ILE A 95 -6.95 12.46 6.50
C ILE A 95 -5.85 13.08 7.39
N ILE A 96 -6.11 13.27 8.69
CA ILE A 96 -5.13 13.79 9.65
C ILE A 96 -3.87 12.90 9.69
N GLY A 97 -4.07 11.58 9.76
CA GLY A 97 -2.98 10.61 9.79
C GLY A 97 -2.15 10.59 8.51
N THR A 98 -2.75 10.96 7.37
CA THR A 98 -2.10 11.07 6.07
C THR A 98 -1.35 12.40 5.95
N TYR A 99 -1.99 13.51 6.33
CA TYR A 99 -1.40 14.85 6.39
C TYR A 99 -0.11 14.86 7.22
N GLY A 100 -0.12 14.22 8.39
CA GLY A 100 1.06 14.15 9.25
C GLY A 100 2.28 13.46 8.61
N ASN A 101 2.08 12.59 7.60
CA ASN A 101 3.19 11.99 6.86
C ASN A 101 3.63 12.83 5.64
N PHE A 102 2.81 13.80 5.23
CA PHE A 102 3.07 14.63 4.05
C PHE A 102 4.15 15.68 4.31
N ASP A 103 4.18 16.26 5.51
CA ASP A 103 5.19 17.24 5.92
C ASP A 103 5.87 16.82 7.24
N PRO A 104 6.74 15.79 7.21
CA PRO A 104 7.44 15.33 8.40
C PRO A 104 8.53 16.33 8.82
N LEU A 105 8.82 16.40 10.12
CA LEU A 105 9.98 17.12 10.61
C LEU A 105 11.27 16.49 10.05
N GLN A 106 12.06 17.29 9.33
CA GLN A 106 13.28 16.84 8.67
C GLN A 106 14.50 17.68 9.11
N SER A 107 15.66 17.01 9.20
CA SER A 107 16.95 17.68 9.33
C SER A 107 17.31 18.44 8.03
N ALA A 108 18.25 19.39 8.10
CA ALA A 108 18.70 20.14 6.93
C ALA A 108 19.20 19.24 5.79
N ALA A 109 19.97 18.19 6.11
CA ALA A 109 20.46 17.23 5.13
C ALA A 109 19.32 16.45 4.46
N ALA A 110 18.31 16.02 5.22
CA ALA A 110 17.14 15.32 4.69
C ALA A 110 16.28 16.22 3.80
N LYS A 111 16.12 17.51 4.16
CA LYS A 111 15.45 18.51 3.32
C LYS A 111 16.18 18.70 1.99
N GLY A 112 17.50 18.80 2.01
CA GLY A 112 18.32 18.91 0.79
C GLY A 112 18.20 17.69 -0.12
N ALA A 113 18.21 16.48 0.45
CA ALA A 113 18.01 15.24 -0.31
C ALA A 113 16.61 15.16 -0.92
N THR A 114 15.58 15.57 -0.17
CA THR A 114 14.19 15.64 -0.64
C THR A 114 14.06 16.63 -1.80
N ALA A 115 14.54 17.86 -1.63
CA ALA A 115 14.49 18.90 -2.66
C ALA A 115 15.21 18.48 -3.96
N ARG A 116 16.39 17.83 -3.85
CA ARG A 116 17.08 17.28 -5.02
C ARG A 116 16.24 16.22 -5.73
N ASN A 117 15.67 15.28 -4.98
CA ASN A 117 14.86 14.21 -5.55
C ASN A 117 13.59 14.77 -6.20
N ASP A 118 12.95 15.76 -5.58
CA ASP A 118 11.78 16.42 -6.15
C ASP A 118 12.12 17.11 -7.48
N PHE A 119 13.21 17.89 -7.51
CA PHE A 119 13.69 18.55 -8.72
C PHE A 119 13.98 17.55 -9.85
N LEU A 120 14.69 16.46 -9.56
CA LEU A 120 15.02 15.43 -10.55
C LEU A 120 13.78 14.69 -11.11
N ASN A 121 12.69 14.69 -10.35
CA ASN A 121 11.44 14.02 -10.72
C ASN A 121 10.36 15.00 -11.22
N GLY A 122 10.69 16.29 -11.38
CA GLY A 122 9.72 17.31 -11.83
C GLY A 122 8.60 17.59 -10.83
N ILE A 123 8.85 17.36 -9.54
CA ILE A 123 7.89 17.63 -8.46
C ILE A 123 8.13 19.04 -7.96
N ASP A 124 7.24 19.96 -8.32
CA ASP A 124 7.30 21.35 -7.90
C ASP A 124 6.38 21.64 -6.69
N VAL A 125 6.35 22.89 -6.26
CA VAL A 125 5.52 23.33 -5.13
C VAL A 125 4.03 23.18 -5.47
N ALA A 126 3.62 23.56 -6.69
CA ALA A 126 2.23 23.47 -7.13
C ALA A 126 1.71 22.03 -7.10
N TYR A 127 2.53 21.06 -7.54
CA TYR A 127 2.22 19.64 -7.47
C TYR A 127 1.99 19.18 -6.03
N LYS A 128 2.84 19.63 -5.08
CA LYS A 128 2.69 19.29 -3.66
C LYS A 128 1.44 19.92 -3.06
N GLU A 129 1.17 21.19 -3.35
CA GLU A 129 -0.02 21.89 -2.87
C GLU A 129 -1.30 21.25 -3.40
N GLN A 130 -1.33 20.87 -4.68
CA GLN A 130 -2.46 20.14 -5.27
C GLN A 130 -2.69 18.83 -4.52
N ARG A 131 -1.63 18.03 -4.30
CA ARG A 131 -1.75 16.77 -3.57
C ARG A 131 -2.24 16.94 -2.14
N LEU A 132 -1.78 17.99 -1.47
CA LEU A 132 -2.22 18.30 -0.11
C LEU A 132 -3.71 18.67 -0.09
N ALA A 133 -4.16 19.47 -1.06
CA ALA A 133 -5.56 19.81 -1.23
C ALA A 133 -6.41 18.55 -1.48
N GLU A 134 -5.97 17.64 -2.34
CA GLU A 134 -6.64 16.36 -2.60
C GLU A 134 -6.73 15.49 -1.32
N ILE A 135 -5.65 15.42 -0.53
CA ILE A 135 -5.68 14.71 0.77
C ILE A 135 -6.76 15.30 1.69
N VAL A 136 -6.76 16.62 1.88
CA VAL A 136 -7.66 17.31 2.83
C VAL A 136 -9.13 17.21 2.41
N HIS A 137 -9.43 17.16 1.11
CA HIS A 137 -10.79 17.10 0.58
C HIS A 137 -11.24 15.68 0.19
N SER A 138 -10.55 14.64 0.68
CA SER A 138 -10.89 13.26 0.33
C SER A 138 -12.27 12.84 0.83
N THR A 139 -13.06 12.21 -0.04
CA THR A 139 -14.33 11.57 0.31
C THR A 139 -14.24 10.05 0.21
N VAL A 140 -15.17 9.32 0.81
CA VAL A 140 -15.25 7.84 0.66
C VAL A 140 -15.39 7.44 -0.82
N ALA A 141 -16.08 8.24 -1.63
CA ALA A 141 -16.22 7.99 -3.07
C ALA A 141 -14.87 8.08 -3.81
N ASP A 142 -14.01 9.04 -3.44
CA ASP A 142 -12.69 9.18 -4.03
C ASP A 142 -11.80 7.97 -3.70
N LEU A 143 -11.88 7.47 -2.46
CA LEU A 143 -11.18 6.26 -2.04
C LEU A 143 -11.68 5.02 -2.82
N LYS A 144 -13.00 4.89 -3.01
CA LYS A 144 -13.61 3.81 -3.80
C LYS A 144 -13.18 3.82 -5.26
N SER A 145 -12.85 4.98 -5.83
CA SER A 145 -12.49 5.10 -7.25
C SER A 145 -11.29 4.22 -7.65
N PHE A 146 -10.43 3.87 -6.69
CA PHE A 146 -9.27 2.99 -6.91
C PHE A 146 -9.60 1.49 -6.96
N ALA A 147 -10.84 1.08 -6.66
CA ALA A 147 -11.23 -0.33 -6.63
C ALA A 147 -10.97 -1.03 -7.97
N ALA A 148 -11.29 -0.37 -9.09
CA ALA A 148 -11.07 -0.91 -10.42
C ALA A 148 -9.58 -1.13 -10.72
N ALA A 149 -8.71 -0.20 -10.29
CA ALA A 149 -7.27 -0.34 -10.45
C ALA A 149 -6.72 -1.55 -9.67
N PHE A 150 -7.18 -1.75 -8.42
CA PHE A 150 -6.81 -2.94 -7.65
C PHE A 150 -7.33 -4.23 -8.29
N ALA A 151 -8.59 -4.24 -8.77
CA ALA A 151 -9.17 -5.39 -9.44
C ALA A 151 -8.42 -5.76 -10.73
N GLU A 152 -7.94 -4.77 -11.50
CA GLU A 152 -7.11 -5.00 -12.68
C GLU A 152 -5.71 -5.51 -12.32
N MET A 153 -5.11 -4.96 -11.25
CA MET A 153 -3.74 -5.31 -10.82
C MET A 153 -3.66 -6.72 -10.25
N MET A 154 -4.64 -7.17 -9.44
CA MET A 154 -4.58 -8.46 -8.73
C MET A 154 -4.23 -9.66 -9.62
N PRO A 155 -4.93 -9.94 -10.72
CA PRO A 155 -4.63 -11.10 -11.56
C PRO A 155 -3.29 -10.97 -12.32
N LYS A 156 -2.71 -9.77 -12.39
CA LYS A 156 -1.44 -9.48 -13.08
C LYS A 156 -0.27 -9.31 -12.09
N SER A 157 -0.53 -9.50 -10.81
CA SER A 157 0.45 -9.29 -9.75
C SER A 157 1.36 -10.51 -9.58
N TYR A 158 2.56 -10.27 -9.09
CA TYR A 158 3.54 -11.29 -8.76
C TYR A 158 3.54 -11.53 -7.26
N ARG A 159 3.69 -12.80 -6.87
CA ARG A 159 3.91 -13.21 -5.49
C ARG A 159 5.37 -13.60 -5.32
N VAL A 160 6.00 -13.09 -4.28
CA VAL A 160 7.35 -13.47 -3.86
C VAL A 160 7.33 -13.74 -2.38
N ILE A 161 7.97 -14.84 -1.95
CA ILE A 161 8.06 -15.21 -0.54
C ILE A 161 9.48 -15.65 -0.20
N ILE A 162 9.95 -15.26 0.99
CA ILE A 162 11.23 -15.72 1.55
C ILE A 162 11.00 -16.15 2.99
N GLY A 163 11.54 -17.30 3.39
CA GLY A 163 11.51 -17.73 4.79
C GLY A 163 11.56 -19.23 4.98
N ASN A 164 10.88 -19.71 6.01
CA ASN A 164 10.90 -21.11 6.42
C ASN A 164 10.35 -22.04 5.31
N ARG A 165 11.17 -23.00 4.87
CA ARG A 165 10.84 -23.98 3.82
C ARG A 165 9.52 -24.72 4.08
N ALA A 166 9.38 -25.35 5.25
CA ALA A 166 8.20 -26.16 5.55
C ALA A 166 6.88 -25.37 5.46
N LYS A 167 6.89 -24.09 5.85
CA LYS A 167 5.71 -23.21 5.69
C LYS A 167 5.41 -22.89 4.23
N ILE A 168 6.43 -22.60 3.43
CA ILE A 168 6.27 -22.27 2.00
C ILE A 168 5.79 -23.51 1.24
N GLU A 169 6.35 -24.69 1.54
CA GLU A 169 5.97 -25.95 0.90
C GLU A 169 4.54 -26.38 1.25
N ALA A 170 4.08 -26.12 2.47
CA ALA A 170 2.69 -26.39 2.87
C ALA A 170 1.67 -25.63 1.98
N ASP A 171 2.04 -24.46 1.48
CA ASP A 171 1.23 -23.62 0.60
C ASP A 171 1.81 -23.53 -0.83
N ARG A 172 2.51 -24.58 -1.28
CA ARG A 172 3.22 -24.62 -2.59
C ARG A 172 2.36 -24.23 -3.78
N SER A 173 1.06 -24.54 -3.75
CA SER A 173 0.12 -24.23 -4.85
C SER A 173 -0.03 -22.73 -5.15
N LEU A 174 0.44 -21.85 -4.26
CA LEU A 174 0.41 -20.40 -4.46
C LEU A 174 1.54 -19.86 -5.35
N PHE A 175 2.52 -20.70 -5.70
CA PHE A 175 3.76 -20.28 -6.36
C PHE A 175 4.08 -21.18 -7.56
N ASP A 176 4.51 -20.58 -8.67
CA ASP A 176 4.92 -21.32 -9.87
C ASP A 176 6.30 -21.96 -9.71
N VAL A 177 7.19 -21.30 -8.97
CA VAL A 177 8.60 -21.70 -8.80
C VAL A 177 9.01 -21.54 -7.35
N LEU A 178 9.68 -22.57 -6.81
CA LEU A 178 10.37 -22.53 -5.51
C LEU A 178 11.85 -22.79 -5.73
N ILE A 179 12.70 -21.94 -5.15
CA ILE A 179 14.16 -22.01 -5.25
C ILE A 179 14.72 -22.10 -3.83
N ASP A 180 15.55 -23.11 -3.59
CA ASP A 180 16.37 -23.16 -2.38
C ASP A 180 17.59 -22.24 -2.57
N LEU A 181 17.75 -21.30 -1.65
CA LEU A 181 18.86 -20.33 -1.61
C LEU A 181 20.03 -20.85 -0.77
#